data_AF-A0A5M9K5K7-F1
#
_entry.id   AF-A0A5M9K5K7-F1
#
_cell.length_a   1.000
_cell.length_b   1.000
_cell.length_c   1.000
_cell.angle_alpha   90.00
_cell.angle_beta   90.00
_cell.angle_gamma   90.00
#
_symmetry.space_group_name_H-M   'P 1'
#
loop_
_entity.id
_entity.type
_entity.pdbx_description
1 polymer ?
#
loop_
_entity_poly.entity_id
_entity_poly.type
_entity_poly.pdbx_seq_one_letter_code
_entity_poly.pdbx_strand_id
1 'polypeptide(L)'
;MIAVRLETHISPYADQIVSILPGLWEASGEEHLLKQAILTIMSTLVTCMQGQSERYHSLILPLIQRAVEPGSEMQVYLMEEALELWSQILAQSSSPASPEVLALVDCAFPLLELGSDNLRVVLGIVNEYILLAPEVMLGDANRLRILSYLTSILGVTKRDLAGLVTTTVEDLIRAAEKLGGSNGVTQITKDLHESGYTEKIFSGLLDAWEAHQTTGPERRYPKLDDVVETDYFTILARIALADPAVFANLLASIDNGNFENTWKWLSEEWFRHFDSMANINRQKLSCLAITRLLELPPPMTPIILTKLQDFFAMWTSVINEMMAGRDDIGGDNLIWTEQAPYEGETQEDKRQREWKMVDPVHQVNAWEFVKGRLGGVVGVCGGEEAFQREWAVNVDRDVLEGWGKIGGEEGL
;
A
#
# COMPACT_ATOMS: atom_id res chain seq x y z
N MET A 1 32.67 5.94 -15.14
CA MET A 1 32.87 7.29 -14.55
C MET A 1 33.85 7.16 -13.38
N ILE A 2 34.87 8.02 -13.25
CA ILE A 2 35.87 7.92 -12.15
C ILE A 2 35.21 8.11 -10.77
N ALA A 3 34.12 8.89 -10.70
CA ALA A 3 33.33 9.11 -9.49
C ALA A 3 32.76 7.82 -8.88
N VAL A 4 32.21 6.92 -9.70
CA VAL A 4 31.67 5.62 -9.25
C VAL A 4 32.75 4.73 -8.62
N ARG A 5 34.02 4.89 -9.00
CA ARG A 5 35.13 4.11 -8.43
C ARG A 5 35.67 4.67 -7.11
N LEU A 6 35.23 5.86 -6.71
CA LEU A 6 35.69 6.53 -5.49
C LEU A 6 34.70 6.38 -4.33
N GLU A 7 33.43 6.00 -4.58
CA GLU A 7 32.39 5.84 -3.56
C GLU A 7 32.41 7.02 -2.55
N THR A 8 32.52 6.75 -1.26
CA THR A 8 32.54 7.78 -0.20
C THR A 8 33.80 8.65 -0.20
N HIS A 9 34.85 8.28 -0.94
CA HIS A 9 36.08 9.06 -1.07
C HIS A 9 35.97 10.25 -2.03
N ILE A 10 34.80 10.49 -2.64
CA ILE A 10 34.58 11.66 -3.50
C ILE A 10 34.35 12.95 -2.72
N SER A 11 33.90 12.86 -1.47
CA SER A 11 33.51 14.02 -0.64
C SER A 11 34.56 15.15 -0.55
N PRO A 12 35.88 14.89 -0.48
CA PRO A 12 36.89 15.96 -0.48
C PRO A 12 36.99 16.73 -1.80
N TYR A 13 36.57 16.15 -2.92
CA TYR A 13 36.63 16.75 -4.25
C TYR A 13 35.27 17.29 -4.71
N ALA A 14 34.19 16.95 -4.00
CA ALA A 14 32.83 17.31 -4.35
C ALA A 14 32.61 18.82 -4.46
N ASP A 15 33.12 19.61 -3.52
CA ASP A 15 32.99 21.08 -3.56
C ASP A 15 33.58 21.67 -4.84
N GLN A 16 34.74 21.16 -5.29
CA GLN A 16 35.38 21.62 -6.53
C GLN A 16 34.54 21.23 -7.74
N ILE A 17 34.07 19.98 -7.80
CA ILE A 17 33.23 19.51 -8.92
C ILE A 17 31.95 20.34 -8.99
N VAL A 18 31.21 20.45 -7.89
CA VAL A 18 29.93 21.17 -7.82
C VAL A 18 30.10 22.65 -8.15
N SER A 19 31.22 23.29 -7.78
CA SER A 19 31.46 24.70 -8.11
C SER A 19 31.57 24.99 -9.61
N ILE A 20 31.93 24.00 -10.43
CA ILE A 20 32.14 24.14 -11.88
C ILE A 20 30.85 23.88 -12.66
N LEU A 21 29.96 23.02 -12.14
CA LEU A 21 28.76 22.55 -12.84
C LEU A 21 27.79 23.69 -13.27
N PRO A 22 27.52 24.73 -12.46
CA PRO A 22 26.65 25.82 -12.87
C PRO A 22 27.21 26.59 -14.08
N GLY A 23 28.52 26.81 -14.11
CA GLY A 23 29.19 27.47 -15.23
C GLY A 23 29.11 26.64 -16.51
N LEU A 24 29.26 25.32 -16.41
CA LEU A 24 29.10 24.40 -17.54
C LEU A 24 27.64 24.32 -18.02
N TRP A 25 26.69 24.35 -17.09
CA TRP A 25 25.26 24.36 -17.41
C TRP A 25 24.90 25.58 -18.25
N GLU A 26 25.30 26.77 -17.82
CA GLU A 26 25.03 28.01 -18.57
C GLU A 26 25.81 28.07 -19.88
N ALA A 27 27.08 27.63 -19.89
CA ALA A 27 27.89 27.59 -21.11
C ALA A 27 27.37 26.61 -22.18
N SER A 28 26.63 25.58 -21.77
CA SER A 28 26.06 24.60 -22.70
C SER A 28 24.99 25.20 -23.63
N GLY A 29 24.36 26.33 -23.27
CA GLY A 29 23.33 26.95 -24.11
C GLY A 29 22.21 25.95 -24.46
N GLU A 30 22.03 25.67 -25.75
CA GLU A 30 21.05 24.69 -26.26
C GLU A 30 21.63 23.27 -26.43
N GLU A 31 22.89 23.03 -26.06
CA GLU A 31 23.51 21.70 -26.13
C GLU A 31 23.02 20.79 -24.98
N HIS A 32 21.90 20.10 -25.21
CA HIS A 32 21.26 19.27 -24.19
C HIS A 32 22.11 18.08 -23.72
N LEU A 33 22.98 17.52 -24.58
CA LEU A 33 23.86 16.39 -24.21
C LEU A 33 24.79 16.73 -23.04
N LEU A 34 25.30 17.96 -22.98
CA LEU A 34 26.16 18.39 -21.87
C LEU A 34 25.34 18.55 -20.58
N LYS A 35 24.10 19.04 -20.69
CA LYS A 35 23.16 19.14 -19.56
C LYS A 35 22.79 17.77 -18.99
N GLN A 36 22.53 16.77 -19.85
CA GLN A 36 22.31 15.38 -19.42
C GLN A 36 23.51 14.87 -18.61
N ALA A 37 24.73 15.03 -19.16
CA ALA A 37 25.94 14.59 -18.48
C ALA A 37 26.14 15.27 -17.11
N ILE A 38 25.77 16.55 -17.00
CA ILE A 38 25.80 17.29 -15.72
C ILE A 38 24.83 16.66 -14.72
N LEU A 39 23.58 16.37 -15.10
CA LEU A 39 22.60 15.74 -14.22
C LEU A 39 23.05 14.34 -13.76
N THR A 40 23.60 13.53 -14.66
CA THR A 40 24.14 12.21 -14.31
C THR A 40 25.32 12.30 -13.33
N ILE A 41 26.21 13.28 -13.51
CA ILE A 41 27.31 13.53 -12.56
C ILE A 41 26.76 13.95 -11.19
N MET A 42 25.76 14.83 -11.15
CA MET A 42 25.09 15.21 -9.92
C MET A 42 24.44 14.01 -9.23
N SER A 43 23.79 13.14 -9.99
CA SER A 43 23.14 11.92 -9.47
C SER A 43 24.17 11.03 -8.80
N THR A 44 25.29 10.78 -9.49
CA THR A 44 26.42 10.01 -8.93
C THR A 44 26.98 10.66 -7.66
N LEU A 45 27.12 11.99 -7.63
CA LEU A 45 27.61 12.70 -6.44
C LEU A 45 26.65 12.54 -5.26
N VAL A 46 25.34 12.70 -5.48
CA VAL A 46 24.32 12.52 -4.44
C VAL A 46 24.39 11.12 -3.85
N THR A 47 24.42 10.09 -4.70
CA THR A 47 24.52 8.69 -4.25
C THR A 47 25.81 8.42 -3.46
N CYS A 48 26.97 8.89 -3.95
CA CYS A 48 28.25 8.65 -3.29
C CYS A 48 28.41 9.41 -1.97
N MET A 49 27.82 10.60 -1.86
CA MET A 49 27.94 11.45 -0.66
C MET A 49 26.84 11.19 0.38
N GLN A 50 25.77 10.50 -0.01
CA GLN A 50 24.63 10.18 0.86
C GLN A 50 24.10 11.45 1.54
N GLY A 51 23.80 11.41 2.85
CA GLY A 51 23.31 12.58 3.58
C GLY A 51 24.23 13.81 3.55
N GLN A 52 25.52 13.68 3.19
CA GLN A 52 26.39 14.86 3.01
C GLN A 52 26.09 15.66 1.74
N SER A 53 25.27 15.12 0.82
CA SER A 53 24.86 15.78 -0.42
C SER A 53 23.83 16.89 -0.19
N GLU A 54 23.15 16.92 0.96
CA GLU A 54 22.11 17.89 1.29
C GLU A 54 22.59 19.34 1.16
N ARG A 55 23.88 19.60 1.43
CA ARG A 55 24.51 20.92 1.28
C ARG A 55 24.46 21.48 -0.14
N TYR A 56 24.25 20.63 -1.16
CA TYR A 56 24.17 21.02 -2.57
C TYR A 56 22.73 21.07 -3.11
N HIS A 57 21.73 20.70 -2.31
CA HIS A 57 20.32 20.68 -2.77
C HIS A 57 19.85 22.05 -3.27
N SER A 58 20.29 23.15 -2.65
CA SER A 58 19.96 24.52 -3.09
C SER A 58 20.42 24.82 -4.51
N LEU A 59 21.45 24.13 -5.01
CA LEU A 59 21.92 24.24 -6.39
C LEU A 59 21.22 23.24 -7.32
N ILE A 60 21.00 22.01 -6.84
CA ILE A 60 20.51 20.91 -7.67
C ILE A 60 19.00 21.02 -7.94
N LEU A 61 18.20 21.33 -6.91
CA LEU A 61 16.73 21.33 -7.01
C LEU A 61 16.18 22.27 -8.10
N PRO A 62 16.69 23.50 -8.28
CA PRO A 62 16.25 24.37 -9.39
C PRO A 62 16.54 23.79 -10.78
N LEU A 63 17.60 22.99 -10.93
CA LEU A 63 17.93 22.35 -12.21
C LEU A 63 16.93 21.24 -12.53
N ILE A 64 16.54 20.43 -11.53
CA ILE A 64 15.47 19.45 -11.68
C ILE A 64 14.17 20.14 -12.07
N GLN A 65 13.78 21.19 -11.33
CA GLN A 65 12.54 21.92 -11.60
C GLN A 65 12.46 22.44 -13.04
N ARG A 66 13.55 23.01 -13.57
CA ARG A 66 13.63 23.46 -14.97
C ARG A 66 13.61 22.29 -15.96
N ALA A 67 14.26 21.18 -15.63
CA ALA A 67 14.33 20.00 -16.48
C ALA A 67 13.02 19.21 -16.54
N VAL A 68 12.12 19.35 -15.55
CA VAL A 68 10.81 18.69 -15.55
C VAL A 68 9.65 19.64 -15.87
N GLU A 69 9.93 20.92 -16.14
CA GLU A 69 8.92 21.95 -16.41
C GLU A 69 8.08 21.60 -17.66
N PRO A 70 6.75 21.45 -17.53
CA PRO A 70 5.87 21.08 -18.64
C PRO A 70 5.96 22.03 -19.83
N GLY A 71 6.16 21.46 -21.02
CA GLY A 71 6.21 22.21 -22.28
C GLY A 71 7.54 22.92 -22.55
N SER A 72 8.53 22.77 -21.66
CA SER A 72 9.88 23.25 -21.92
C SER A 72 10.63 22.32 -22.87
N GLU A 73 11.54 22.86 -23.68
CA GLU A 73 12.42 22.03 -24.53
C GLU A 73 13.35 21.15 -23.69
N MET A 74 13.79 21.66 -22.52
CA MET A 74 14.58 20.88 -21.56
C MET A 74 13.85 19.62 -21.09
N GLN A 75 12.52 19.70 -20.93
CA GLN A 75 11.69 18.55 -20.59
C GLN A 75 11.88 17.37 -21.54
N VAL A 76 11.93 17.64 -22.84
CA VAL A 76 11.99 16.58 -23.86
C VAL A 76 13.30 15.82 -23.78
N TYR A 77 14.40 16.50 -23.46
CA TYR A 77 15.74 15.93 -23.49
C TYR A 77 16.29 15.51 -22.13
N LEU A 78 15.83 16.10 -21.03
CA LEU A 78 16.46 15.95 -19.70
C LEU A 78 15.56 15.24 -18.69
N MET A 79 14.33 14.88 -19.05
CA MET A 79 13.36 14.30 -18.09
C MET A 79 13.90 13.06 -17.40
N GLU A 80 14.50 12.13 -18.15
CA GLU A 80 14.95 10.85 -17.60
C GLU A 80 16.04 11.06 -16.55
N GLU A 81 17.09 11.83 -16.88
CA GLU A 81 18.17 12.12 -15.93
C GLU A 81 17.71 13.00 -14.76
N ALA A 82 16.74 13.89 -14.97
CA ALA A 82 16.19 14.72 -13.91
C ALA A 82 15.37 13.90 -12.90
N LEU A 83 14.56 12.94 -13.39
CA LEU A 83 13.79 12.04 -12.52
C LEU A 83 14.70 11.08 -11.76
N GLU A 84 15.76 10.56 -12.39
CA GLU A 84 16.78 9.74 -11.72
C GLU A 84 17.45 10.52 -10.60
N LEU A 85 17.91 11.75 -10.89
CA LEU A 85 18.53 12.62 -9.89
C LEU A 85 17.56 12.97 -8.75
N TRP A 86 16.29 13.19 -9.06
CA TRP A 86 15.26 13.45 -8.06
C TRP A 86 15.09 12.26 -7.11
N SER A 87 14.92 11.04 -7.64
CA SER A 87 14.83 9.84 -6.80
C SER A 87 16.10 9.64 -5.96
N GLN A 88 17.30 9.91 -6.49
CA GLN A 88 18.53 9.85 -5.69
C GLN A 88 18.56 10.87 -4.55
N ILE A 89 18.05 12.09 -4.76
CA ILE A 89 17.92 13.08 -3.69
C ILE A 89 16.98 12.56 -2.59
N LEU A 90 15.82 12.02 -2.95
CA LEU A 90 14.88 11.48 -1.98
C LEU A 90 15.47 10.28 -1.25
N ALA A 91 16.17 9.40 -1.97
CA ALA A 91 16.83 8.21 -1.43
C ALA A 91 17.85 8.55 -0.33
N GLN A 92 18.53 9.69 -0.45
CA GLN A 92 19.57 10.13 0.49
C GLN A 92 19.10 11.19 1.49
N SER A 93 17.92 11.77 1.30
CA SER A 93 17.39 12.81 2.18
C SER A 93 17.11 12.27 3.57
N SER A 94 17.53 13.02 4.58
CA SER A 94 17.18 12.78 5.97
C SER A 94 15.70 13.03 6.24
N SER A 95 15.19 12.45 7.32
CA SER A 95 13.86 12.75 7.87
C SER A 95 14.03 13.54 9.17
N PRO A 96 13.42 14.74 9.32
CA PRO A 96 12.51 15.39 8.37
C PRO A 96 13.24 15.99 7.16
N ALA A 97 12.59 15.94 5.99
CA ALA A 97 13.11 16.52 4.75
C ALA A 97 13.12 18.06 4.79
N SER A 98 14.01 18.68 4.01
CA SER A 98 14.08 20.14 3.92
C SER A 98 12.86 20.72 3.18
N PRO A 99 12.44 21.96 3.50
CA PRO A 99 11.33 22.61 2.81
C PRO A 99 11.51 22.69 1.29
N GLU A 100 12.74 22.84 0.81
CA GLU A 100 13.06 22.90 -0.62
C GLU A 100 12.84 21.55 -1.31
N VAL A 101 13.19 20.44 -0.66
CA VAL A 101 12.93 19.08 -1.18
C VAL A 101 11.42 18.83 -1.21
N LEU A 102 10.68 19.28 -0.20
CA LEU A 102 9.22 19.13 -0.14
C LEU A 102 8.50 19.99 -1.18
N ALA A 103 8.99 21.20 -1.46
CA ALA A 103 8.43 22.07 -2.48
C ALA A 103 8.52 21.48 -3.90
N LEU A 104 9.48 20.59 -4.15
CA LEU A 104 9.63 19.95 -5.45
C LEU A 104 8.47 18.99 -5.77
N VAL A 105 7.72 18.52 -4.76
CA VAL A 105 6.58 17.59 -4.96
C VAL A 105 5.53 18.15 -5.93
N ASP A 106 5.35 19.48 -5.96
CA ASP A 106 4.41 20.13 -6.88
C ASP A 106 4.72 19.86 -8.36
N CYS A 107 5.99 19.59 -8.67
CA CYS A 107 6.43 19.24 -10.02
C CYS A 107 6.01 17.82 -10.43
N ALA A 108 5.66 16.93 -9.50
CA ALA A 108 5.27 15.57 -9.82
C ALA A 108 3.88 15.52 -10.50
N PHE A 109 2.96 16.40 -10.11
CA PHE A 109 1.57 16.33 -10.57
C PHE A 109 1.39 16.57 -12.07
N PRO A 110 1.99 17.60 -12.70
CA PRO A 110 1.90 17.74 -14.16
C PRO A 110 2.52 16.56 -14.91
N LEU A 111 3.52 15.89 -14.31
CA LEU A 111 4.16 14.72 -14.91
C LEU A 111 3.29 13.47 -14.84
N LEU A 112 2.53 13.31 -13.74
CA LEU A 112 1.49 12.30 -13.64
C LEU A 112 0.44 12.52 -14.74
N GLU A 113 -0.07 13.73 -14.89
CA GLU A 113 -1.09 14.08 -15.90
C GLU A 113 -0.61 13.89 -17.35
N LEU A 114 0.68 14.09 -17.63
CA LEU A 114 1.27 13.88 -18.96
C LEU A 114 1.18 12.40 -19.40
N GLY A 115 1.22 11.46 -18.46
CA GLY A 115 1.05 10.03 -18.75
C GLY A 115 2.08 9.45 -19.74
N SER A 116 3.35 9.84 -19.60
CA SER A 116 4.45 9.41 -20.48
C SER A 116 5.05 8.04 -20.10
N ASP A 117 6.07 7.59 -20.84
CA ASP A 117 6.83 6.37 -20.52
C ASP A 117 7.48 6.43 -19.12
N ASN A 118 7.64 7.63 -18.55
CA ASN A 118 8.19 7.86 -17.22
C ASN A 118 7.17 7.72 -16.08
N LEU A 119 5.90 7.43 -16.37
CA LEU A 119 4.85 7.41 -15.35
C LEU A 119 5.18 6.49 -14.16
N ARG A 120 5.80 5.34 -14.41
CA ARG A 120 6.23 4.42 -13.34
C ARG A 120 7.23 5.08 -12.39
N VAL A 121 8.19 5.83 -12.91
CA VAL A 121 9.21 6.53 -12.13
C VAL A 121 8.58 7.67 -11.33
N VAL A 122 7.69 8.44 -11.95
CA VAL A 122 6.98 9.54 -11.26
C VAL A 122 6.11 9.01 -10.11
N LEU A 123 5.39 7.91 -10.30
CA LEU A 123 4.66 7.25 -9.21
C LEU A 123 5.59 6.72 -8.11
N GLY A 124 6.77 6.22 -8.48
CA GLY A 124 7.82 5.86 -7.53
C GLY A 124 8.25 7.04 -6.65
N ILE A 125 8.52 8.20 -7.26
CA ILE A 125 8.85 9.44 -6.56
C ILE A 125 7.71 9.85 -5.60
N VAL A 126 6.45 9.75 -6.01
CA VAL A 126 5.31 10.03 -5.13
C VAL A 126 5.31 9.09 -3.91
N ASN A 127 5.60 7.80 -4.09
CA ASN A 127 5.70 6.85 -2.98
C ASN A 127 6.88 7.15 -2.04
N GLU A 128 8.04 7.52 -2.58
CA GLU A 128 9.20 7.97 -1.79
C GLU A 128 8.82 9.17 -0.90
N TYR A 129 8.06 10.14 -1.44
CA TYR A 129 7.53 11.25 -0.64
C TYR A 129 6.52 10.84 0.42
N ILE A 130 5.64 9.86 0.13
CA ILE A 130 4.66 9.35 1.12
C ILE A 130 5.40 8.77 2.34
N LEU A 131 6.52 8.07 2.12
CA LEU A 131 7.34 7.54 3.20
C LEU A 131 8.21 8.60 3.88
N LEU A 132 8.75 9.55 3.11
CA LEU A 132 9.66 10.58 3.61
C LEU A 132 8.94 11.65 4.46
N ALA A 133 7.75 12.08 4.04
CA ALA A 133 6.98 13.16 4.64
C ALA A 133 5.45 12.91 4.54
N PRO A 134 4.93 11.88 5.24
CA PRO A 134 3.52 11.51 5.17
C PRO A 134 2.58 12.66 5.58
N GLU A 135 2.99 13.55 6.48
CA GLU A 135 2.21 14.71 6.91
C GLU A 135 1.94 15.69 5.76
N VAL A 136 2.95 15.88 4.88
CA VAL A 136 2.85 16.77 3.71
C VAL A 136 2.01 16.12 2.63
N MET A 137 2.21 14.82 2.39
CA MET A 137 1.47 14.08 1.36
C MET A 137 0.00 13.88 1.72
N LEU A 138 -0.31 13.76 3.01
CA LEU A 138 -1.68 13.70 3.51
C LEU A 138 -2.32 15.08 3.70
N GLY A 139 -1.61 16.19 3.46
CA GLY A 139 -2.24 17.50 3.39
C GLY A 139 -3.20 17.58 2.19
N ASP A 140 -4.31 18.31 2.33
CA ASP A 140 -5.38 18.39 1.32
C ASP A 140 -4.86 18.74 -0.09
N ALA A 141 -3.87 19.64 -0.17
CA ALA A 141 -3.27 20.08 -1.42
C ALA A 141 -2.63 18.94 -2.23
N ASN A 142 -2.04 17.94 -1.56
CA ASN A 142 -1.40 16.81 -2.21
C ASN A 142 -2.33 15.60 -2.27
N ARG A 143 -2.92 15.23 -1.13
CA ARG A 143 -3.76 14.04 -0.98
C ARG A 143 -4.86 13.96 -2.04
N LEU A 144 -5.62 15.04 -2.23
CA LEU A 144 -6.74 15.06 -3.17
C LEU A 144 -6.28 14.96 -4.63
N ARG A 145 -5.16 15.60 -5.00
CA ARG A 145 -4.59 15.53 -6.35
C ARG A 145 -4.07 14.13 -6.66
N ILE A 146 -3.38 13.50 -5.70
CA ILE A 146 -2.90 12.11 -5.82
C ILE A 146 -4.10 11.18 -6.03
N LEU A 147 -5.10 11.22 -5.16
CA LEU A 147 -6.26 10.34 -5.26
C LEU A 147 -7.06 10.55 -6.55
N SER A 148 -7.26 11.80 -6.97
CA SER A 148 -7.90 12.11 -8.26
C SER A 148 -7.13 11.48 -9.42
N TYR A 149 -5.80 11.61 -9.43
CA TYR A 149 -4.97 11.02 -10.47
C TYR A 149 -5.01 9.49 -10.45
N LEU A 150 -4.77 8.87 -9.30
CA LEU A 150 -4.81 7.41 -9.13
C LEU A 150 -6.16 6.83 -9.55
N THR A 151 -7.26 7.52 -9.22
CA THR A 151 -8.60 7.12 -9.67
C THR A 151 -8.72 7.18 -11.18
N SER A 152 -8.20 8.22 -11.84
CA SER A 152 -8.29 8.35 -13.31
C SER A 152 -7.63 7.20 -14.04
N ILE A 153 -6.51 6.68 -13.52
CA ILE A 153 -5.74 5.61 -14.14
C ILE A 153 -6.14 4.21 -13.67
N LEU A 154 -6.90 4.10 -12.58
CA LEU A 154 -7.44 2.82 -12.09
C LEU A 154 -8.31 2.15 -13.17
N GLY A 155 -7.94 0.93 -13.55
CA GLY A 155 -8.64 0.09 -14.54
C GLY A 155 -8.29 0.40 -16.01
N VAL A 156 -7.47 1.41 -16.28
CA VAL A 156 -7.04 1.78 -17.66
C VAL A 156 -5.58 1.40 -17.92
N THR A 157 -4.80 1.22 -16.85
CA THR A 157 -3.35 0.97 -16.93
C THR A 157 -3.00 -0.50 -17.10
N LYS A 158 -1.78 -0.74 -17.59
CA LYS A 158 -1.16 -2.08 -17.62
C LYS A 158 -1.04 -2.62 -16.21
N ARG A 159 -1.09 -3.95 -16.08
CA ARG A 159 -1.07 -4.68 -14.80
C ARG A 159 0.03 -4.21 -13.83
N ASP A 160 1.24 -4.00 -14.35
CA ASP A 160 2.40 -3.56 -13.59
C ASP A 160 2.28 -2.14 -13.03
N LEU A 161 1.53 -1.25 -13.69
CA LEU A 161 1.17 0.07 -13.16
C LEU A 161 -0.04 0.00 -12.22
N ALA A 162 -0.99 -0.90 -12.47
CA ALA A 162 -2.15 -1.10 -11.61
C ALA A 162 -1.73 -1.50 -10.19
N GLY A 163 -0.76 -2.42 -10.05
CA GLY A 163 -0.19 -2.79 -8.75
C GLY A 163 0.53 -1.63 -8.02
N LEU A 164 1.13 -0.71 -8.78
CA LEU A 164 1.78 0.47 -8.19
C LEU A 164 0.73 1.47 -7.67
N VAL A 165 -0.34 1.69 -8.43
CA VAL A 165 -1.48 2.55 -8.02
C VAL A 165 -2.09 2.07 -6.72
N THR A 166 -2.35 0.76 -6.61
CA THR A 166 -2.94 0.17 -5.42
C THR A 166 -1.98 0.21 -4.23
N THR A 167 -0.68 -0.02 -4.46
CA THR A 167 0.35 0.14 -3.41
C THR A 167 0.42 1.58 -2.89
N THR A 168 0.34 2.59 -3.77
CA THR A 168 0.32 4.01 -3.37
C THR A 168 -0.89 4.31 -2.48
N VAL A 169 -2.08 3.82 -2.82
CA VAL A 169 -3.28 4.01 -1.99
C VAL A 169 -3.15 3.29 -0.65
N GLU A 170 -2.60 2.08 -0.64
CA GLU A 170 -2.31 1.33 0.58
C GLU A 170 -1.37 2.11 1.52
N ASP A 171 -0.29 2.68 0.99
CA ASP A 171 0.65 3.48 1.78
C ASP A 171 0.01 4.76 2.33
N LEU A 172 -0.88 5.41 1.56
CA LEU A 172 -1.66 6.55 2.03
C LEU A 172 -2.61 6.17 3.18
N ILE A 173 -3.31 5.03 3.09
CA ILE A 173 -4.21 4.55 4.16
C ILE A 173 -3.41 4.28 5.44
N ARG A 174 -2.27 3.57 5.32
CA ARG A 174 -1.40 3.27 6.46
C ARG A 174 -0.79 4.52 7.08
N ALA A 175 -0.40 5.49 6.25
CA ALA A 175 0.10 6.79 6.74
C ALA A 175 -0.99 7.57 7.47
N ALA A 176 -2.22 7.56 6.95
CA ALA A 176 -3.36 8.22 7.56
C ALA A 176 -3.73 7.58 8.91
N GLU A 177 -3.69 6.25 9.00
CA GLU A 177 -3.85 5.52 10.27
C GLU A 177 -2.76 5.90 11.27
N LYS A 178 -1.49 5.85 10.85
CA LYS A 178 -0.34 6.14 11.72
C LYS A 178 -0.39 7.55 12.32
N LEU A 179 -0.76 8.56 11.52
CA LEU A 179 -0.75 9.96 11.94
C LEU A 179 -2.07 10.41 12.59
N GLY A 180 -3.20 9.92 12.09
CA GLY A 180 -4.53 10.41 12.45
C GLY A 180 -5.43 9.38 13.14
N GLY A 181 -4.98 8.14 13.30
CA GLY A 181 -5.80 7.03 13.81
C GLY A 181 -7.11 6.89 13.03
N SER A 182 -8.20 6.62 13.74
CA SER A 182 -9.55 6.51 13.16
C SER A 182 -9.99 7.73 12.35
N ASN A 183 -9.64 8.95 12.80
CA ASN A 183 -9.99 10.18 12.06
C ASN A 183 -9.23 10.26 10.73
N GLY A 184 -7.96 9.86 10.70
CA GLY A 184 -7.16 9.80 9.48
C GLY A 184 -7.72 8.78 8.50
N VAL A 185 -8.05 7.57 8.97
CA VAL A 185 -8.67 6.50 8.17
C VAL A 185 -10.04 6.94 7.63
N THR A 186 -10.84 7.63 8.44
CA THR A 186 -12.13 8.18 8.03
C THR A 186 -11.95 9.19 6.89
N GLN A 187 -10.99 10.12 7.03
CA GLN A 187 -10.75 11.16 6.02
C GLN A 187 -10.25 10.57 4.70
N ILE A 188 -9.25 9.68 4.73
CA ILE A 188 -8.73 9.06 3.49
C ILE A 188 -9.80 8.18 2.82
N THR A 189 -10.61 7.45 3.59
CA THR A 189 -11.71 6.63 3.05
C THR A 189 -12.77 7.50 2.40
N LYS A 190 -13.12 8.63 3.02
CA LYS A 190 -14.05 9.61 2.45
C LYS A 190 -13.51 10.16 1.13
N ASP A 191 -12.24 10.55 1.06
CA ASP A 191 -11.66 11.11 -0.16
C ASP A 191 -11.52 10.06 -1.29
N LEU A 192 -11.25 8.80 -0.93
CA LEU A 192 -11.30 7.67 -1.87
C LEU A 192 -12.70 7.47 -2.46
N HIS A 193 -13.73 7.66 -1.64
CA HIS A 193 -15.12 7.60 -2.11
C HIS A 193 -15.47 8.80 -2.98
N GLU A 194 -15.21 10.03 -2.53
CA GLU A 194 -15.53 11.25 -3.27
C GLU A 194 -14.76 11.39 -4.60
N SER A 195 -13.57 10.79 -4.70
CA SER A 195 -12.82 10.73 -5.97
C SER A 195 -13.34 9.70 -6.97
N GLY A 196 -14.20 8.76 -6.56
CA GLY A 196 -14.69 7.66 -7.38
C GLY A 196 -13.82 6.40 -7.34
N TYR A 197 -12.79 6.36 -6.49
CA TYR A 197 -11.87 5.23 -6.39
C TYR A 197 -12.59 3.98 -5.86
N THR A 198 -13.39 4.16 -4.81
CA THR A 198 -14.12 3.05 -4.19
C THR A 198 -15.15 2.45 -5.15
N GLU A 199 -15.85 3.29 -5.91
CA GLU A 199 -16.88 2.90 -6.86
C GLU A 199 -16.31 2.01 -7.95
N LYS A 200 -15.11 2.32 -8.45
CA LYS A 200 -14.39 1.48 -9.40
C LYS A 200 -14.01 0.12 -8.79
N ILE A 201 -13.53 0.11 -7.54
CA ILE A 201 -13.23 -1.13 -6.81
C ILE A 201 -14.49 -1.98 -6.66
N PHE A 202 -15.55 -1.44 -6.09
CA PHE A 202 -16.80 -2.17 -5.84
C PHE A 202 -17.46 -2.62 -7.13
N SER A 203 -17.45 -1.80 -8.18
CA SER A 203 -17.97 -2.22 -9.49
C SER A 203 -17.17 -3.37 -10.10
N GLY A 204 -15.85 -3.39 -9.93
CA GLY A 204 -15.00 -4.48 -10.42
C GLY A 204 -15.23 -5.78 -9.64
N LEU A 205 -15.31 -5.70 -8.31
CA LEU A 205 -15.58 -6.85 -7.44
C LEU A 205 -17.01 -7.39 -7.64
N LEU A 206 -17.99 -6.51 -7.84
CA LEU A 206 -19.37 -6.93 -8.12
C LEU A 206 -19.46 -7.65 -9.47
N ASP A 207 -18.78 -7.16 -10.50
CA ASP A 207 -18.70 -7.85 -11.81
C ASP A 207 -18.07 -9.24 -11.69
N ALA A 208 -17.01 -9.37 -10.88
CA ALA A 208 -16.40 -10.67 -10.58
C ALA A 208 -17.39 -11.62 -9.90
N TRP A 209 -18.04 -11.15 -8.82
CA TRP A 209 -19.06 -11.93 -8.12
C TRP A 209 -20.20 -12.36 -9.04
N GLU A 210 -20.78 -11.45 -9.82
CA GLU A 210 -21.87 -11.74 -10.77
C GLU A 210 -21.44 -12.78 -11.81
N ALA A 211 -20.21 -12.68 -12.33
CA ALA A 211 -19.68 -13.66 -13.27
C ALA A 211 -19.57 -15.04 -12.62
N HIS A 212 -19.14 -15.09 -11.36
CA HIS A 212 -19.00 -16.32 -10.58
C HIS A 212 -20.33 -16.96 -10.16
N GLN A 213 -21.44 -16.23 -10.20
CA GLN A 213 -22.78 -16.80 -10.02
C GLN A 213 -23.27 -17.58 -11.25
N THR A 214 -22.60 -17.46 -12.40
CA THR A 214 -23.00 -18.13 -13.64
C THR A 214 -22.21 -19.42 -13.87
N THR A 215 -22.89 -20.46 -14.36
CA THR A 215 -22.29 -21.76 -14.67
C THR A 215 -22.79 -22.31 -16.01
N GLY A 216 -22.11 -23.33 -16.54
CA GLY A 216 -22.51 -23.99 -17.79
C GLY A 216 -22.14 -23.22 -19.07
N PRO A 217 -22.84 -23.48 -20.19
CA PRO A 217 -22.49 -22.91 -21.50
C PRO A 217 -22.57 -21.38 -21.61
N GLU A 218 -23.36 -20.73 -20.75
CA GLU A 218 -23.51 -19.26 -20.70
C GLU A 218 -22.67 -18.61 -19.60
N ARG A 219 -21.67 -19.34 -19.08
CA ARG A 219 -20.77 -18.84 -18.04
C ARG A 219 -20.09 -17.55 -18.48
N ARG A 220 -20.21 -16.53 -17.64
CA ARG A 220 -19.47 -15.28 -17.71
C ARG A 220 -18.14 -15.41 -16.99
N TYR A 221 -17.20 -14.57 -17.38
CA TYR A 221 -15.89 -14.47 -16.75
C TYR A 221 -15.72 -13.04 -16.22
N PRO A 222 -15.11 -12.88 -15.04
CA PRO A 222 -14.78 -11.56 -14.51
C PRO A 222 -13.97 -10.75 -15.53
N LYS A 223 -14.18 -9.44 -15.55
CA LYS A 223 -13.31 -8.53 -16.31
C LYS A 223 -11.97 -8.32 -15.63
N LEU A 224 -11.92 -8.44 -14.30
CA LEU A 224 -10.71 -8.36 -13.52
C LEU A 224 -9.91 -9.67 -13.64
N ASP A 225 -8.58 -9.55 -13.59
CA ASP A 225 -7.74 -10.71 -13.30
C ASP A 225 -7.58 -10.89 -11.79
N ASP A 226 -7.25 -12.11 -11.35
CA ASP A 226 -7.15 -12.47 -9.93
C ASP A 226 -6.16 -11.60 -9.14
N VAL A 227 -5.16 -11.03 -9.79
CA VAL A 227 -4.18 -10.16 -9.13
C VAL A 227 -4.74 -8.77 -8.91
N VAL A 228 -5.45 -8.20 -9.88
CA VAL A 228 -6.17 -6.93 -9.68
C VAL A 228 -7.27 -7.09 -8.63
N GLU A 229 -7.99 -8.22 -8.65
CA GLU A 229 -8.98 -8.54 -7.62
C GLU A 229 -8.35 -8.62 -6.22
N THR A 230 -7.18 -9.26 -6.10
CA THR A 230 -6.40 -9.30 -4.85
C THR A 230 -5.99 -7.89 -4.39
N ASP A 231 -5.56 -7.03 -5.31
CA ASP A 231 -5.17 -5.66 -4.99
C ASP A 231 -6.38 -4.83 -4.53
N TYR A 232 -7.57 -5.06 -5.10
CA TYR A 232 -8.80 -4.40 -4.69
C TYR A 232 -9.23 -4.82 -3.29
N PHE A 233 -9.22 -6.12 -3.00
CA PHE A 233 -9.45 -6.62 -1.65
C PHE A 233 -8.39 -6.12 -0.66
N THR A 234 -7.14 -5.93 -1.09
CA THR A 234 -6.07 -5.37 -0.25
C THR A 234 -6.41 -3.95 0.23
N ILE A 235 -6.95 -3.09 -0.63
CA ILE A 235 -7.39 -1.74 -0.23
C ILE A 235 -8.49 -1.83 0.83
N LEU A 236 -9.51 -2.67 0.59
CA LEU A 236 -10.61 -2.88 1.54
C LEU A 236 -10.11 -3.47 2.86
N ALA A 237 -9.15 -4.40 2.80
CA ALA A 237 -8.52 -5.00 3.97
C ALA A 237 -7.78 -3.97 4.81
N ARG A 238 -7.07 -3.02 4.19
CA ARG A 238 -6.36 -1.95 4.91
C ARG A 238 -7.32 -1.04 5.67
N ILE A 239 -8.45 -0.69 5.06
CA ILE A 239 -9.48 0.12 5.73
C ILE A 239 -10.09 -0.66 6.90
N ALA A 240 -10.52 -1.90 6.67
CA ALA A 240 -11.15 -2.74 7.70
C ALA A 240 -10.23 -3.10 8.86
N LEU A 241 -8.95 -3.35 8.59
CA LEU A 241 -7.96 -3.65 9.63
C LEU A 241 -7.65 -2.42 10.49
N ALA A 242 -7.56 -1.24 9.86
CA ALA A 242 -7.30 0.02 10.56
C ALA A 242 -8.50 0.44 11.42
N ASP A 243 -9.70 0.43 10.85
CA ASP A 243 -10.95 0.71 11.59
C ASP A 243 -12.17 -0.02 10.98
N PRO A 244 -12.69 -1.07 11.65
CA PRO A 244 -13.83 -1.84 11.12
C PRO A 244 -15.12 -1.03 11.03
N ALA A 245 -15.30 0.02 11.86
CA ALA A 245 -16.48 0.88 11.79
C ALA A 245 -16.45 1.80 10.57
N VAL A 246 -15.27 2.32 10.21
CA VAL A 246 -15.09 3.09 8.97
C VAL A 246 -15.38 2.21 7.75
N PHE A 247 -14.90 0.96 7.75
CA PHE A 247 -15.22 0.01 6.68
C PHE A 247 -16.72 -0.31 6.60
N ALA A 248 -17.39 -0.53 7.73
CA ALA A 248 -18.84 -0.76 7.74
C ALA A 248 -19.63 0.43 7.18
N ASN A 249 -19.22 1.66 7.51
CA ASN A 249 -19.81 2.87 6.97
C ASN A 249 -19.59 3.01 5.46
N LEU A 250 -18.40 2.62 4.96
CA LEU A 250 -18.13 2.54 3.53
C LEU A 250 -19.06 1.53 2.84
N LEU A 251 -19.20 0.31 3.37
CA LEU A 251 -20.10 -0.69 2.79
C LEU A 251 -21.55 -0.22 2.73
N ALA A 252 -22.00 0.49 3.77
CA ALA A 252 -23.32 1.11 3.79
C ALA A 252 -23.46 2.21 2.72
N SER A 253 -22.42 3.00 2.45
CA SER A 253 -22.50 4.07 1.44
C SER A 253 -22.62 3.56 0.00
N ILE A 254 -22.15 2.34 -0.28
CA ILE A 254 -22.24 1.72 -1.63
C ILE A 254 -23.69 1.39 -2.04
N ASP A 255 -24.54 0.99 -1.08
CA ASP A 255 -25.93 0.61 -1.36
C ASP A 255 -26.94 1.39 -0.52
N ASN A 256 -26.94 2.72 -0.62
CA ASN A 256 -27.95 3.60 -0.02
C ASN A 256 -28.22 3.37 1.49
N GLY A 257 -27.19 3.03 2.25
CA GLY A 257 -27.25 2.72 3.68
C GLY A 257 -27.43 1.23 4.00
N ASN A 258 -27.45 0.34 3.02
CA ASN A 258 -27.68 -1.09 3.21
C ASN A 258 -26.37 -1.88 3.33
N PHE A 259 -25.82 -1.91 4.54
CA PHE A 259 -24.65 -2.74 4.86
C PHE A 259 -24.86 -4.23 4.54
N GLU A 260 -26.03 -4.79 4.87
CA GLU A 260 -26.28 -6.24 4.76
C GLU A 260 -26.19 -6.72 3.32
N ASN A 261 -26.79 -5.99 2.39
CA ASN A 261 -26.78 -6.36 0.98
C ASN A 261 -25.36 -6.28 0.39
N THR A 262 -24.63 -5.19 0.66
CA THR A 262 -23.24 -5.05 0.20
C THR A 262 -22.34 -6.13 0.81
N TRP A 263 -22.46 -6.35 2.12
CA TRP A 263 -21.68 -7.37 2.82
C TRP A 263 -21.94 -8.77 2.29
N LYS A 264 -23.19 -9.10 1.95
CA LYS A 264 -23.56 -10.44 1.47
C LYS A 264 -22.77 -10.86 0.23
N TRP A 265 -22.82 -10.08 -0.84
CA TRP A 265 -22.12 -10.45 -2.08
C TRP A 265 -20.61 -10.25 -1.95
N LEU A 266 -20.17 -9.19 -1.25
CA LEU A 266 -18.76 -8.88 -1.10
C LEU A 266 -18.05 -9.97 -0.30
N SER A 267 -18.64 -10.42 0.81
CA SER A 267 -18.05 -11.49 1.63
C SER A 267 -18.02 -12.82 0.87
N GLU A 268 -19.05 -13.14 0.09
CA GLU A 268 -19.06 -14.35 -0.75
C GLU A 268 -17.91 -14.36 -1.75
N GLU A 269 -17.67 -13.24 -2.46
CA GLU A 269 -16.54 -13.17 -3.37
C GLU A 269 -15.20 -13.14 -2.63
N TRP A 270 -15.11 -12.40 -1.53
CA TRP A 270 -13.86 -12.28 -0.78
C TRP A 270 -13.42 -13.63 -0.22
N PHE A 271 -14.30 -14.37 0.45
CA PHE A 271 -13.98 -15.70 0.98
C PHE A 271 -13.60 -16.68 -0.12
N ARG A 272 -14.31 -16.66 -1.26
CA ARG A 272 -14.01 -17.48 -2.44
C ARG A 272 -12.64 -17.15 -3.04
N HIS A 273 -12.26 -15.88 -3.04
CA HIS A 273 -11.01 -15.40 -3.63
C HIS A 273 -9.75 -15.81 -2.86
N PHE A 274 -9.86 -16.25 -1.60
CA PHE A 274 -8.71 -16.72 -0.81
C PHE A 274 -7.93 -17.84 -1.49
N ASP A 275 -8.60 -18.72 -2.25
CA ASP A 275 -7.96 -19.82 -3.00
C ASP A 275 -7.09 -19.31 -4.16
N SER A 276 -7.34 -18.08 -4.63
CA SER A 276 -6.61 -17.44 -5.73
C SER A 276 -5.50 -16.50 -5.22
N MET A 277 -5.44 -16.24 -3.91
CA MET A 277 -4.42 -15.37 -3.31
C MET A 277 -3.09 -16.11 -3.12
N ALA A 278 -2.21 -16.05 -4.13
CA ALA A 278 -0.87 -16.64 -4.05
C ALA A 278 0.08 -15.91 -3.08
N ASN A 279 -0.19 -14.65 -2.72
CA ASN A 279 0.64 -13.87 -1.81
C ASN A 279 0.17 -14.02 -0.36
N ILE A 280 0.92 -14.79 0.42
CA ILE A 280 0.65 -15.05 1.84
C ILE A 280 0.50 -13.78 2.70
N ASN A 281 1.17 -12.67 2.35
CA ASN A 281 1.03 -11.40 3.06
C ASN A 281 -0.35 -10.78 2.83
N ARG A 282 -0.86 -10.83 1.59
CA ARG A 282 -2.20 -10.33 1.24
C ARG A 282 -3.30 -11.23 1.81
N GLN A 283 -3.04 -12.53 1.86
CA GLN A 283 -3.93 -13.51 2.47
C GLN A 283 -4.06 -13.28 3.98
N LYS A 284 -2.94 -13.15 4.70
CA LYS A 284 -2.91 -12.81 6.13
C LYS A 284 -3.58 -11.46 6.40
N LEU A 285 -3.26 -10.43 5.61
CA LEU A 285 -3.88 -9.10 5.72
C LEU A 285 -5.42 -9.19 5.63
N SER A 286 -5.94 -9.88 4.62
CA SER A 286 -7.39 -10.08 4.42
C SER A 286 -8.01 -10.84 5.60
N CYS A 287 -7.35 -11.90 6.07
CA CYS A 287 -7.79 -12.68 7.22
C CYS A 287 -7.90 -11.81 8.49
N LEU A 288 -6.86 -11.04 8.81
CA LEU A 288 -6.88 -10.12 9.96
C LEU A 288 -8.00 -9.07 9.81
N ALA A 289 -8.15 -8.50 8.61
CA ALA A 289 -9.13 -7.47 8.31
C ALA A 289 -10.58 -7.97 8.47
N ILE A 290 -10.94 -9.08 7.83
CA ILE A 290 -12.28 -9.69 7.93
C ILE A 290 -12.57 -10.10 9.38
N THR A 291 -11.58 -10.63 10.09
CA THR A 291 -11.72 -11.01 11.52
C THR A 291 -12.09 -9.82 12.41
N ARG A 292 -11.58 -8.61 12.12
CA ARG A 292 -11.94 -7.40 12.89
C ARG A 292 -13.41 -7.04 12.81
N LEU A 293 -14.13 -7.50 11.78
CA LEU A 293 -15.57 -7.24 11.67
C LEU A 293 -16.37 -7.87 12.81
N LEU A 294 -15.84 -8.92 13.47
CA LEU A 294 -16.44 -9.49 14.68
C LEU A 294 -16.49 -8.51 15.86
N GLU A 295 -15.70 -7.43 15.82
CA GLU A 295 -15.70 -6.38 16.84
C GLU A 295 -16.86 -5.40 16.68
N LEU A 296 -17.59 -5.44 15.55
CA LEU A 296 -18.71 -4.54 15.28
C LEU A 296 -19.92 -4.89 16.17
N PRO A 297 -20.58 -3.89 16.78
CA PRO A 297 -21.73 -4.12 17.62
C PRO A 297 -23.00 -4.45 16.81
N PRO A 298 -24.08 -4.94 17.45
CA PRO A 298 -25.38 -5.06 16.81
C PRO A 298 -25.85 -3.71 16.23
N PRO A 299 -26.49 -3.69 15.04
CA PRO A 299 -27.06 -4.83 14.32
C PRO A 299 -26.09 -5.55 13.35
N MET A 300 -24.81 -5.19 13.29
CA MET A 300 -23.86 -5.79 12.35
C MET A 300 -23.40 -7.19 12.79
N THR A 301 -23.26 -7.43 14.10
CA THR A 301 -22.79 -8.72 14.63
C THR A 301 -23.59 -9.92 14.09
N PRO A 302 -24.94 -9.93 14.18
CA PRO A 302 -25.72 -11.06 13.67
C PRO A 302 -25.56 -11.26 12.15
N ILE A 303 -25.46 -10.17 11.37
CA ILE A 303 -25.26 -10.22 9.93
C ILE A 303 -23.93 -10.89 9.59
N ILE A 304 -22.86 -10.50 10.29
CA ILE A 304 -21.51 -11.04 10.07
C ILE A 304 -21.45 -12.52 10.44
N LEU A 305 -22.08 -12.90 11.56
CA LEU A 305 -22.13 -14.29 12.02
C LEU A 305 -22.93 -15.23 11.09
N THR A 306 -23.71 -14.72 10.14
CA THR A 306 -24.33 -15.57 9.10
C THR A 306 -23.30 -16.26 8.21
N LYS A 307 -22.07 -15.74 8.15
CA LYS A 307 -20.95 -16.28 7.36
C LYS A 307 -19.96 -17.08 8.21
N LEU A 308 -20.34 -17.50 9.42
CA LEU A 308 -19.43 -18.14 10.38
C LEU A 308 -18.73 -19.40 9.81
N GLN A 309 -19.41 -20.15 8.93
CA GLN A 309 -18.81 -21.25 8.15
C GLN A 309 -17.57 -20.80 7.37
N ASP A 310 -17.71 -19.72 6.60
CA ASP A 310 -16.66 -19.19 5.74
C ASP A 310 -15.51 -18.60 6.59
N PHE A 311 -15.83 -17.99 7.74
CA PHE A 311 -14.82 -17.53 8.71
C PHE A 311 -13.95 -18.68 9.21
N PHE A 312 -14.54 -19.77 9.69
CA PHE A 312 -13.75 -20.91 10.18
C PHE A 312 -12.93 -21.55 9.06
N ALA A 313 -13.50 -21.73 7.86
CA ALA A 313 -12.77 -22.25 6.71
C ALA A 313 -11.56 -21.36 6.36
N MET A 314 -11.75 -20.04 6.29
CA MET A 314 -10.70 -19.06 6.05
C MET A 314 -9.64 -19.11 7.15
N TRP A 315 -10.02 -19.04 8.43
CA TRP A 315 -9.06 -19.06 9.53
C TRP A 315 -8.23 -20.33 9.54
N THR A 316 -8.87 -21.49 9.37
CA THR A 316 -8.16 -22.77 9.31
C THR A 316 -7.18 -22.81 8.14
N SER A 317 -7.57 -22.36 6.94
CA SER A 317 -6.70 -22.36 5.76
C SER A 317 -5.50 -21.41 5.95
N VAL A 318 -5.76 -20.16 6.31
CA VAL A 318 -4.72 -19.12 6.42
C VAL A 318 -3.74 -19.41 7.55
N ILE A 319 -4.23 -19.85 8.72
CA ILE A 319 -3.35 -20.12 9.86
C ILE A 319 -2.46 -21.34 9.59
N ASN A 320 -2.98 -22.38 8.93
CA ASN A 320 -2.15 -23.51 8.50
C ASN A 320 -1.05 -23.06 7.52
N GLU A 321 -1.36 -22.16 6.58
CA GLU A 321 -0.36 -21.57 5.68
C GLU A 321 0.70 -20.77 6.46
N MET A 322 0.30 -19.99 7.48
CA MET A 322 1.24 -19.26 8.34
C MET A 322 2.13 -20.17 9.17
N MET A 323 1.61 -21.34 9.58
CA MET A 323 2.32 -22.36 10.35
C MET A 323 3.18 -23.28 9.47
N ALA A 324 3.10 -23.19 8.14
CA ALA A 324 3.76 -24.13 7.23
C ALA A 324 5.27 -24.22 7.49
N GLY A 325 5.76 -25.41 7.84
CA GLY A 325 7.19 -25.61 8.14
C GLY A 325 7.63 -25.18 9.54
N ARG A 326 6.69 -24.91 10.46
CA ARG A 326 6.93 -24.71 11.88
C ARG A 326 6.42 -25.88 12.71
N ASP A 327 7.07 -26.11 13.85
CA ASP A 327 6.69 -27.15 14.82
C ASP A 327 5.91 -26.57 16.02
N ASP A 328 5.85 -25.24 16.17
CA ASP A 328 5.11 -24.56 17.25
C ASP A 328 3.63 -24.37 16.90
N ILE A 329 2.75 -24.76 17.84
CA ILE A 329 1.29 -24.56 17.73
C ILE A 329 0.99 -23.06 17.66
N GLY A 330 0.25 -22.64 16.63
CA GLY A 330 -0.07 -21.23 16.40
C GLY A 330 1.10 -20.38 15.91
N GLY A 331 2.21 -20.98 15.47
CA GLY A 331 3.34 -20.25 14.90
C GLY A 331 2.98 -19.47 13.63
N ASP A 332 3.74 -18.41 13.32
CA ASP A 332 3.43 -17.53 12.18
C ASP A 332 4.72 -17.06 11.50
N ASN A 333 4.94 -17.55 10.27
CA ASN A 333 6.13 -17.29 9.46
C ASN A 333 6.27 -15.87 8.94
N LEU A 334 5.21 -15.07 9.02
CA LEU A 334 5.26 -13.68 8.61
C LEU A 334 5.63 -12.74 9.76
N ILE A 335 5.75 -13.26 11.00
CA ILE A 335 6.24 -12.47 12.13
C ILE A 335 7.74 -12.22 11.97
N TRP A 336 8.09 -10.95 11.80
CA TRP A 336 9.47 -10.54 11.61
C TRP A 336 10.11 -10.15 12.92
N THR A 337 11.36 -10.58 13.12
CA THR A 337 12.25 -10.05 14.14
C THR A 337 12.97 -8.82 13.62
N GLU A 338 13.60 -8.05 14.52
CA GLU A 338 14.41 -6.89 14.14
C GLU A 338 15.40 -7.23 13.02
N GLN A 339 15.32 -6.50 11.90
CA GLN A 339 16.23 -6.64 10.76
C GLN A 339 17.34 -5.61 10.89
N ALA A 340 18.59 -6.09 10.87
CA ALA A 340 19.77 -5.24 10.92
C ALA A 340 19.96 -4.44 9.60
N PRO A 341 20.45 -3.19 9.68
CA PRO A 341 20.92 -2.46 8.50
C PRO A 341 21.99 -3.25 7.73
N TYR A 342 22.02 -3.10 6.42
CA TYR A 342 23.09 -3.64 5.57
C TYR A 342 24.09 -2.55 5.16
N GLU A 343 25.27 -2.96 4.70
CA GLU A 343 26.32 -2.04 4.25
C GLU A 343 25.87 -1.27 3.00
N GLY A 344 25.89 0.06 3.07
CA GLY A 344 25.43 0.93 1.98
C GLY A 344 23.93 1.19 1.93
N GLU A 345 23.17 0.84 2.98
CA GLU A 345 21.75 1.17 3.12
C GLU A 345 21.51 2.68 2.94
N THR A 346 20.62 3.05 2.01
CA THR A 346 20.21 4.45 1.81
C THR A 346 19.18 4.87 2.87
N GLN A 347 18.90 6.17 2.98
CA GLN A 347 17.84 6.63 3.90
C GLN A 347 16.46 6.11 3.49
N GLU A 348 16.21 5.94 2.19
CA GLU A 348 14.99 5.32 1.69
C GLU A 348 14.91 3.83 2.01
N ASP A 349 15.99 3.07 1.83
CA ASP A 349 15.99 1.64 2.19
C ASP A 349 15.65 1.45 3.67
N LYS A 350 16.23 2.29 4.53
CA LYS A 350 15.90 2.33 5.96
C LYS A 350 14.42 2.64 6.19
N ARG A 351 13.86 3.68 5.54
CA ARG A 351 12.44 4.03 5.65
C ARG A 351 11.54 2.89 5.22
N GLN A 352 11.82 2.25 4.08
CA GLN A 352 11.04 1.11 3.58
C GLN A 352 11.09 -0.09 4.53
N ARG A 353 12.27 -0.39 5.08
CA ARG A 353 12.43 -1.46 6.08
C ARG A 353 11.64 -1.17 7.35
N GLU A 354 11.77 0.03 7.91
CA GLU A 354 11.01 0.45 9.09
C GLU A 354 9.50 0.47 8.81
N TRP A 355 9.09 0.92 7.62
CA TRP A 355 7.70 0.95 7.18
C TRP A 355 7.08 -0.45 7.09
N LYS A 356 7.81 -1.42 6.53
CA LYS A 356 7.35 -2.81 6.47
C LYS A 356 7.34 -3.47 7.85
N MET A 357 8.33 -3.19 8.70
CA MET A 357 8.42 -3.74 10.05
C MET A 357 7.25 -3.38 10.97
N VAL A 358 6.66 -2.20 10.76
CA VAL A 358 5.52 -1.75 11.55
C VAL A 358 4.17 -2.20 11.00
N ASP A 359 4.16 -2.97 9.91
CA ASP A 359 2.93 -3.51 9.35
C ASP A 359 2.34 -4.59 10.27
N PRO A 360 1.04 -4.52 10.62
CA PRO A 360 0.39 -5.59 11.38
C PRO A 360 0.56 -6.99 10.79
N VAL A 361 0.72 -7.12 9.47
CA VAL A 361 1.01 -8.41 8.81
C VAL A 361 2.30 -9.04 9.37
N HIS A 362 3.27 -8.23 9.80
CA HIS A 362 4.56 -8.68 10.33
C HIS A 362 4.69 -8.63 11.85
N GLN A 363 3.69 -8.07 12.54
CA GLN A 363 3.70 -7.91 14.00
C GLN A 363 2.64 -8.75 14.72
N VAL A 364 1.52 -9.04 14.06
CA VAL A 364 0.37 -9.69 14.65
C VAL A 364 0.37 -11.17 14.28
N ASN A 365 0.43 -12.04 15.28
CA ASN A 365 0.26 -13.47 15.09
C ASN A 365 -1.21 -13.78 14.71
N ALA A 366 -1.43 -14.44 13.57
CA ALA A 366 -2.77 -14.69 13.06
C ALA A 366 -3.63 -15.55 13.99
N TRP A 367 -3.05 -16.60 14.60
CA TRP A 367 -3.77 -17.50 15.51
C TRP A 367 -4.25 -16.77 16.77
N GLU A 368 -3.33 -16.10 17.48
CA GLU A 368 -3.66 -15.35 18.70
C GLU A 368 -4.67 -14.24 18.43
N PHE A 369 -4.53 -13.56 17.28
CA PHE A 369 -5.47 -12.53 16.86
C PHE A 369 -6.87 -13.10 16.68
N VAL A 370 -7.03 -14.15 15.85
CA VAL A 370 -8.35 -14.76 15.59
C VAL A 370 -8.97 -15.28 16.88
N LYS A 371 -8.21 -16.04 17.68
CA LYS A 371 -8.67 -16.60 18.95
C LYS A 371 -9.22 -15.51 19.88
N GLY A 372 -8.48 -14.42 20.04
CA GLY A 372 -8.90 -13.30 20.89
C GLY A 372 -10.21 -12.64 20.42
N ARG A 373 -10.41 -12.45 19.11
CA ARG A 373 -11.63 -11.81 18.57
C ARG A 373 -12.82 -12.77 18.57
N LEU A 374 -12.59 -14.05 18.29
CA LEU A 374 -13.62 -15.08 18.41
C LEU A 374 -14.14 -15.17 19.85
N GLY A 375 -13.25 -15.23 20.84
CA GLY A 375 -13.64 -15.19 22.26
C GLY A 375 -14.42 -13.92 22.63
N GLY A 376 -14.04 -12.78 22.05
CA GLY A 376 -14.77 -11.52 22.20
C GLY A 376 -16.22 -11.59 21.71
N VAL A 377 -16.44 -12.07 20.48
CA VAL A 377 -17.80 -12.17 19.91
C VAL A 377 -18.64 -13.26 20.59
N VAL A 378 -18.03 -14.36 21.05
CA VAL A 378 -18.70 -15.37 21.88
C VAL A 378 -19.23 -14.74 23.17
N GLY A 379 -18.44 -13.89 23.82
CA GLY A 379 -18.88 -13.11 24.99
C GLY A 379 -20.08 -12.20 24.68
N VAL A 380 -20.05 -11.48 23.55
CA VAL A 380 -21.16 -10.63 23.09
C VAL A 380 -22.43 -11.45 22.80
N CYS A 381 -22.28 -12.70 22.34
CA CYS A 381 -23.40 -13.62 22.06
C CYS A 381 -23.99 -14.29 23.30
N GLY A 382 -23.56 -13.91 24.52
CA GLY A 382 -24.08 -14.48 25.76
C GLY A 382 -23.31 -15.71 26.27
N GLY A 383 -22.09 -15.93 25.78
CA GLY A 383 -21.20 -17.01 26.20
C GLY A 383 -21.23 -18.24 25.28
N GLU A 384 -20.38 -19.21 25.60
CA GLU A 384 -20.10 -20.37 24.74
C GLU A 384 -21.37 -21.19 24.44
N GLU A 385 -22.18 -21.53 25.46
CA GLU A 385 -23.41 -22.31 25.25
C GLU A 385 -24.41 -21.63 24.30
N ALA A 386 -24.56 -20.31 24.42
CA ALA A 386 -25.45 -19.54 23.55
C ALA A 386 -24.88 -19.47 22.13
N PHE A 387 -23.58 -19.21 21.99
CA PHE A 387 -22.89 -19.18 20.70
C PHE A 387 -22.98 -20.52 19.97
N GLN A 388 -22.75 -21.62 20.69
CA GLN A 388 -22.88 -22.98 20.14
C GLN A 388 -24.29 -23.26 19.63
N ARG A 389 -25.29 -22.96 20.45
CA ARG A 389 -26.70 -23.24 20.15
C ARG A 389 -27.25 -22.40 19.00
N GLU A 390 -26.84 -21.14 18.89
CA GLU A 390 -27.47 -20.16 17.99
C GLU A 390 -26.66 -19.95 16.70
N TRP A 391 -25.34 -20.09 16.76
CA TRP A 391 -24.44 -19.79 15.65
C TRP A 391 -23.64 -21.00 15.19
N ALA A 392 -22.86 -21.63 16.06
CA ALA A 392 -21.95 -22.71 15.67
C ALA A 392 -22.70 -23.97 15.17
N VAL A 393 -23.95 -24.18 15.58
CA VAL A 393 -24.82 -25.26 15.06
C VAL A 393 -25.02 -25.20 13.54
N ASN A 394 -24.83 -24.03 12.92
CA ASN A 394 -24.96 -23.83 11.47
C ASN A 394 -23.63 -24.01 10.72
N VAL A 395 -22.55 -24.34 11.41
CA VAL A 395 -21.22 -24.58 10.84
C VAL A 395 -21.04 -26.08 10.64
N ASP A 396 -20.43 -26.46 9.52
CA ASP A 396 -20.12 -27.86 9.22
C ASP A 396 -19.18 -28.42 10.30
N ARG A 397 -19.49 -29.64 10.74
CA ARG A 397 -18.75 -30.30 11.81
C ARG A 397 -17.29 -30.53 11.45
N ASP A 398 -16.98 -30.87 10.19
CA ASP A 398 -15.61 -31.11 9.74
C ASP A 398 -14.80 -29.80 9.75
N VAL A 399 -15.45 -28.66 9.51
CA VAL A 399 -14.83 -27.32 9.59
C VAL A 399 -14.50 -26.97 11.04
N LEU A 400 -15.43 -27.19 11.98
CA LEU A 400 -15.18 -26.99 13.41
C LEU A 400 -14.09 -27.95 13.96
N GLU A 401 -14.09 -29.20 13.50
CA GLU A 401 -13.04 -30.17 13.86
C GLU A 401 -11.68 -29.76 13.26
N GLY A 402 -11.66 -29.21 12.06
CA GLY A 402 -10.46 -28.62 11.43
C GLY A 402 -9.89 -27.46 12.25
N TRP A 403 -10.75 -26.56 12.74
CA TRP A 403 -10.38 -25.49 13.66
C TRP A 403 -9.82 -26.01 14.98
N GLY A 404 -10.53 -26.94 15.64
CA GLY A 404 -10.11 -27.50 16.92
C GLY A 404 -8.76 -28.22 16.90
N LYS A 405 -8.36 -28.78 15.74
CA LYS A 405 -7.03 -29.40 15.56
C LYS A 405 -5.89 -28.38 15.62
N ILE A 406 -6.12 -27.13 15.22
CA ILE A 406 -5.10 -26.07 15.29
C ILE A 406 -4.86 -25.67 16.75
N GLY A 407 -5.93 -25.54 17.55
CA GLY A 407 -5.84 -25.07 18.93
C GLY A 407 -5.38 -26.10 19.96
N GLY A 408 -5.38 -27.40 19.61
CA GLY A 408 -4.93 -28.49 20.47
C GLY A 408 -5.75 -28.62 21.77
N GLU A 409 -6.86 -29.36 21.74
CA GLU A 409 -7.78 -29.66 22.88
C GLU A 409 -8.32 -28.47 23.70
N GLU A 410 -7.85 -27.24 23.48
CA GLU A 410 -8.50 -26.03 23.97
C GLU A 410 -9.80 -25.84 23.15
N GLY A 411 -10.94 -25.90 23.83
CA GLY A 411 -12.26 -25.74 23.24
C GLY A 411 -12.45 -24.41 22.50
N LEU A 412 -13.60 -24.29 21.83
CA LEU A 412 -14.00 -23.14 21.02
C LEU A 412 -13.89 -21.80 21.75
#